data_AF-A0A2H9MVF8-F1
#
_entry.id   AF-A0A2H9MVF8-F1
#
_cell.length_a   1.000
_cell.length_b   1.000
_cell.length_c   1.000
_cell.angle_alpha   90.00
_cell.angle_beta   90.00
_cell.angle_gamma   90.00
#
_symmetry.space_group_name_H-M   'P 1'
#
loop_
_entity.id
_entity.type
_entity.pdbx_description
1 polymer ?
#
loop_
_entity_poly.entity_id
_entity_poly.type
_entity_poly.pdbx_seq_one_letter_code
_entity_poly.pdbx_strand_id
1 'polypeptide(L)' 'VYTAAILMIRHGISGIPVIRNQKLMGIITKSDIVNVLASKGKLN' A
#
# COMPACT_ATOMS: atom_id res chain seq x y z
N VAL A 1 -2.45 -2.67 -5.66
CA VAL A 1 -3.03 -2.77 -4.29
C VAL A 1 -2.93 -4.20 -3.75
N TYR A 2 -3.56 -5.19 -4.38
CA TYR A 2 -3.56 -6.58 -3.90
C TYR A 2 -2.16 -7.19 -3.71
N THR A 3 -1.24 -7.02 -4.66
CA THR A 3 0.15 -7.51 -4.53
C THR A 3 0.86 -6.92 -3.31
N ALA A 4 0.71 -5.62 -3.07
CA ALA A 4 1.29 -4.93 -1.92
C ALA A 4 0.72 -5.49 -0.60
N ALA A 5 -0.60 -5.68 -0.54
CA ALA A 5 -1.25 -6.29 0.63
C ALA A 5 -0.76 -7.73 0.90
N ILE A 6 -0.61 -8.55 -0.14
CA ILE A 6 -0.10 -9.93 -0.02
C ILE A 6 1.33 -9.93 0.52
N LEU A 7 2.22 -9.08 -0.01
CA LEU A 7 3.59 -8.97 0.48
C LEU A 7 3.65 -8.51 1.94
N MET A 8 2.81 -7.54 2.31
CA MET A 8 2.68 -7.08 3.69
C MET A 8 2.27 -8.21 4.66
N ILE A 9 1.31 -9.04 4.27
CA ILE A 9 0.88 -10.19 5.08
C ILE A 9 1.99 -11.24 5.16
N ARG A 10 2.54 -11.64 4.01
CA ARG A 10 3.54 -12.71 3.92
C ARG A 10 4.79 -12.42 4.75
N HIS A 11 5.19 -11.14 4.80
CA HIS A 11 6.41 -10.73 5.49
C HIS A 11 6.15 -10.05 6.84
N GLY A 12 4.90 -9.96 7.29
CA GLY A 12 4.56 -9.30 8.57
C GLY A 12 4.86 -7.81 8.62
N ILE A 13 4.96 -7.13 7.47
CA ILE A 13 5.31 -5.71 7.37
C ILE A 13 4.05 -4.84 7.21
N SER A 14 4.09 -3.60 7.70
CA SER A 14 2.98 -2.65 7.64
C SER A 14 3.08 -1.60 6.52
N GLY A 15 4.22 -1.55 5.83
CA GLY A 15 4.50 -0.58 4.79
C GLY A 15 5.47 -1.11 3.74
N ILE A 16 5.38 -0.56 2.53
CA ILE A 16 6.26 -0.86 1.40
C ILE A 16 6.88 0.46 0.91
N PRO A 17 8.22 0.59 0.85
CA PRO A 17 8.86 1.77 0.29
C PRO A 17 8.67 1.85 -1.23
N VAL A 18 8.44 3.06 -1.73
CA VAL A 18 8.37 3.36 -3.16
C VAL A 18 9.68 4.02 -3.56
N ILE A 19 10.45 3.36 -4.42
CA ILE A 19 11.75 3.84 -4.90
C ILE A 19 11.65 4.21 -6.38
N ARG A 20 12.22 5.35 -6.78
CA ARG A 20 12.40 5.74 -8.19
C ARG A 20 13.79 6.29 -8.39
N ASN A 21 14.48 5.85 -9.44
CA ASN A 21 15.85 6.29 -9.75
C ASN A 21 16.79 6.22 -8.54
N GLN A 22 16.71 5.11 -7.79
CA GLN A 22 17.49 4.88 -6.57
C GLN A 22 17.21 5.87 -5.41
N LYS A 23 16.16 6.68 -5.51
CA LYS A 23 15.72 7.59 -4.45
C LYS A 23 14.42 7.12 -3.82
N LEU A 24 14.33 7.24 -2.49
CA LEU A 24 13.08 7.02 -1.75
C LEU A 24 12.09 8.13 -2.10
N MET A 25 10.94 7.73 -2.65
CA MET A 25 9.85 8.64 -2.97
C MET A 25 8.81 8.73 -1.86
N GLY A 26 8.68 7.66 -1.06
CA GLY A 26 7.71 7.60 0.03
C GLY A 26 7.46 6.16 0.47
N ILE A 27 6.44 5.97 1.30
CA ILE A 27 6.03 4.67 1.84
C ILE A 27 4.53 4.52 1.64
N ILE A 28 4.09 3.38 1.10
CA ILE A 28 2.68 2.99 1.09
C ILE A 28 2.42 2.14 2.33
N THR A 29 1.43 2.52 3.13
CA THR A 29 1.06 1.84 4.37
C THR A 29 -0.21 1.00 4.21
N LYS A 30 -0.47 0.09 5.18
CA LYS A 30 -1.75 -0.61 5.28
C LYS A 30 -2.95 0.36 5.33
N SER A 31 -2.80 1.50 6.01
CA SER A 31 -3.85 2.52 6.10
C SER A 31 -4.18 3.14 4.74
N ASP A 32 -3.18 3.40 3.90
CA ASP A 32 -3.41 3.91 2.54
C ASP A 32 -4.22 2.90 1.70
N ILE A 33 -3.91 1.61 1.84
CA ILE A 33 -4.66 0.54 1.18
C ILE A 33 -6.12 0.52 1.65
N VAL A 34 -6.36 0.58 2.97
CA VAL A 34 -7.71 0.61 3.54
C VAL A 34 -8.48 1.83 3.06
N ASN A 35 -7.87 3.02 3.08
CA ASN A 35 -8.50 4.26 2.66
C ASN A 35 -8.94 4.21 1.19
N VAL A 36 -8.10 3.69 0.30
CA VAL A 36 -8.42 3.55 -1.13
C VAL A 36 -9.53 2.52 -1.38
N LEU A 37 -9.54 1.42 -0.64
CA LEU A 37 -10.61 0.41 -0.77
C LEU A 37 -11.94 0.94 -0.22
N ALA A 38 -11.91 1.64 0.91
CA ALA A 38 -13.08 2.26 1.52
C ALA A 38 -13.66 3.39 0.65
N SER A 39 -12.81 4.18 -0.03
CA SER A 39 -13.27 5.23 -0.95
C SER A 39 -13.82 4.68 -2.25
N LYS A 40 -13.27 3.57 -2.78
CA LYS A 40 -13.82 2.88 -3.95
C LYS A 40 -15.20 2.26 -3.69
N GLY A 41 -15.52 1.87 -2.45
CA GLY A 41 -16.85 1.39 -2.07
C GLY A 41 -17.93 2.49 -2.03
N LYS A 42 -17.55 3.78 -2.05
CA LYS A 42 -18.46 4.94 -2.10
C LYS A 42 -18.76 5.43 -3.52
N LEU A 43 -18.21 4.77 -4.55
CA LEU A 43 -18.55 5.00 -5.95
C LEU A 43 -19.67 4.04 -6.36
N ASN A 44 -20.83 4.17 -5.73
CA ASN A 44 -22.12 3.64 -6.18
C ASN A 44 -23.16 4.72 -5.96
#